data_AF-A0A538BHT8-F1
#
_entry.id   AF-A0A538BHT8-F1
#
_cell.length_a   1.000
_cell.length_b   1.000
_cell.length_c   1.000
_cell.angle_alpha   90.00
_cell.angle_beta   90.00
_cell.angle_gamma   90.00
#
_symmetry.space_group_name_H-M   'P 1'
#
loop_
_entity.id
_entity.type
_entity.pdbx_description
1 polymer ?
#
loop_
_entity_poly.entity_id
_entity_poly.type
_entity_poly.pdbx_seq_one_letter_code
_entity_poly.pdbx_strand_id
1 'polypeptide(L)' 'MAACPNCGVENPDGARFCNACGSPLPESTPTVAGEVRRPSR' A
#
# COMPACT_ATOMS: atom_id res chain seq x y z
N MET A 1 3.66 4.04 -6.93
CA MET A 1 2.59 5.05 -6.96
C MET A 1 1.34 4.38 -7.52
N ALA A 2 0.20 4.47 -6.84
CA ALA A 2 -1.05 3.83 -7.26
C ALA A 2 -2.12 4.88 -7.60
N ALA A 3 -2.69 4.81 -8.81
CA ALA A 3 -3.80 5.68 -9.20
C ALA A 3 -5.11 5.20 -8.56
N CYS A 4 -5.89 6.13 -8.00
CA CYS A 4 -7.17 5.81 -7.41
C CYS A 4 -8.19 5.42 -8.50
N PRO A 5 -8.83 4.24 -8.42
CA PRO A 5 -9.81 3.82 -9.42
C PRO A 5 -11.12 4.64 -9.36
N ASN A 6 -11.34 5.39 -8.28
CA ASN A 6 -12.55 6.19 -8.11
C ASN A 6 -12.40 7.62 -8.64
N CYS A 7 -11.28 8.29 -8.36
CA CYS A 7 -11.07 9.69 -8.71
C CYS A 7 -9.85 9.97 -9.60
N GLY A 8 -9.02 8.97 -9.89
CA GLY A 8 -7.85 9.09 -10.76
C GLY A 8 -6.60 9.72 -10.13
N VAL A 9 -6.65 10.17 -8.87
CA VAL A 9 -5.48 10.78 -8.22
C VAL A 9 -4.37 9.75 -7.96
N GLU A 10 -3.12 10.17 -8.13
CA GLU A 10 -1.95 9.37 -7.78
C GLU A 10 -1.72 9.37 -6.27
N ASN A 11 -1.53 8.17 -5.69
CA ASN A 11 -1.26 7.98 -4.27
C ASN A 11 0.11 7.29 -4.06
N PRO A 12 0.79 7.55 -2.94
CA PRO A 12 2.06 6.91 -2.62
C PRO A 12 1.91 5.40 -2.42
N ASP A 13 3.01 4.68 -2.63
CA ASP A 13 3.07 3.23 -2.39
C ASP A 13 2.77 2.91 -0.91
N GLY A 14 1.94 1.90 -0.67
CA GLY A 14 1.49 1.54 0.68
C GLY A 14 0.32 2.36 1.25
N ALA A 15 -0.21 3.35 0.51
CA ALA A 15 -1.45 4.04 0.90
C ALA A 15 -2.65 3.07 0.90
N ARG A 16 -3.35 2.98 2.02
CA ARG A 16 -4.55 2.13 2.16
C ARG A 16 -5.83 2.81 1.65
N PHE A 17 -5.86 4.13 1.69
CA PHE A 17 -6.98 4.97 1.27
C PHE A 17 -6.48 6.14 0.42
N CYS A 18 -7.34 6.62 -0.47
CA CYS A 18 -7.07 7.76 -1.32
C CYS A 18 -7.00 9.05 -0.49
N ASN A 19 -5.92 9.82 -0.64
CA ASN A 19 -5.74 11.08 0.08
C ASN A 19 -6.67 12.21 -0.39
N ALA A 20 -7.31 12.07 -1.55
CA ALA A 20 -8.22 13.06 -2.09
C ALA A 20 -9.70 12.73 -1.81
N CYS A 21 -10.14 11.50 -2.07
CA CYS A 21 -11.55 11.10 -1.99
C CYS A 21 -11.87 10.10 -0.87
N GLY A 22 -10.87 9.54 -0.18
CA GLY A 22 -11.06 8.57 0.90
C GLY A 22 -11.44 7.15 0.46
N SER A 23 -11.60 6.87 -0.84
CA SER A 23 -11.87 5.51 -1.31
C SER A 23 -10.71 4.55 -0.98
N PRO A 24 -11.01 3.28 -0.66
CA PRO A 24 -9.97 2.27 -0.43
C PRO A 24 -9.17 2.06 -1.73
N LEU A 25 -7.84 1.98 -1.59
CA LEU A 25 -6.96 1.68 -2.71
C LEU A 25 -6.71 0.18 -2.77
N PRO A 26 -6.57 -0.40 -3.98
CA PRO A 26 -6.09 -1.76 -4.09
C PRO A 26 -4.70 -1.79 -3.45
N GLU A 27 -4.58 -2.59 -2.39
CA GLU A 27 -3.33 -2.81 -1.68
C GLU A 27 -2.28 -3.30 -2.68
N SER A 28 -1.45 -2.39 -3.19
CA SER A 28 -0.14 -2.75 -3.73
C SER A 28 0.63 -3.24 -2.52
N THR A 29 0.52 -4.54 -2.28
CA THR A 29 1.26 -5.30 -1.28
C THR A 29 2.63 -4.67 -1.14
N PRO A 30 2.91 -3.96 -0.02
CA PRO A 30 4.30 -3.74 0.28
C PRO A 30 4.80 -5.16 0.53
N THR A 31 5.59 -5.69 -0.39
CA THR A 31 6.57 -6.71 -0.08
C THR A 31 7.48 -6.08 0.98
N VAL A 32 6.98 -6.02 2.21
CA VAL A 32 7.80 -6.32 3.36
C VAL A 32 8.09 -7.82 3.20
N ALA A 33 9.07 -8.10 2.35
CA ALA A 33 10.04 -9.11 2.69
C ALA A 33 10.67 -8.64 4.01
N GLY A 34 9.92 -8.81 5.10
CA GLY A 34 10.43 -8.88 6.46
C GLY A 34 11.27 -10.14 6.48
N GLU A 35 12.47 -9.98 5.96
CA GLU A 35 13.55 -10.93 5.95
C GLU A 35 13.76 -11.40 7.39
N VAL A 36 13.38 -12.67 7.58
CA VAL A 36 13.98 -13.68 8.46
C VAL A 36 14.44 -13.19 9.83
N ARG A 37 13.62 -13.46 10.86
CA ARG A 37 14.14 -13.80 12.19
C ARG A 37 13.71 -15.22 12.56
N ARG A 38 14.48 -16.20 12.07
CA ARG A 38 14.51 -17.57 12.62
C ARG A 38 15.24 -17.57 13.97
N PRO A 39 14.95 -18.55 14.85
CA PRO A 39 15.00 -18.40 16.30
C PRO A 39 16.42 -18.53 16.86
N SER A 40 16.71 -17.78 17.93
CA SER A 40 17.86 -18.05 18.79
C SER A 40 17.47 -19.12 19.81
N ARG A 41 18.26 -20.19 19.80
CA ARG A 41 18.32 -21.35 20.70
C ARG A 41 17.92 -21.11 22.16
#